data_AF-A0A2H0E021-F1
#
_entry.id   AF-A0A2H0E021-F1
#
_cell.length_a   1.000
_cell.length_b   1.000
_cell.length_c   1.000
_cell.angle_alpha   90.00
_cell.angle_beta   90.00
_cell.angle_gamma   90.00
#
_symmetry.space_group_name_H-M   'P 1'
#
loop_
_entity.id
_entity.type
_entity.pdbx_description
1 polymer ?
#
loop_
_entity_poly.entity_id
_entity_poly.type
_entity_poly.pdbx_seq_one_letter_code
_entity_poly.pdbx_strand_id
1 'polypeptide(L)'
;KEAGFFKGEIAGAKAYQSKLSQQIASLTQKQQQIIGQRQAGLNLPSSLGDGPLYCTDDRGRDPGFSPAFAFFTYGIPHRVGMNQYGALGRAKSGQNHEQILQAYFSNFSFETRSADIDVQGYGRMPLETYLLGIYEMPGDWPQAALQAQAISARSYALSYTNNGANSICTTQSCQVYKGGNKGGGWEEAVKATAGKTMISGGQPVKAWYSSTDGGYTFANNDVWGGSQRPWTKRIQDTSSNVNSFGELNERAYDKESPCFYSAQGWRSNYTNSAWLKSGEAADIVNSLILVKADSGTADHLYQTDKPHPFGGENWNEDRIKQELRNRSITPYNNINSVSVGADFGSGQTTTVSISGDAGSQSFSGSEFKNYFNLRAPANIQIVGPLYNVEKR
;
A
#
# COMPACT_ATOMS: atom_id res chain seq x y z
N LYS A 1 -40.22 45.52 9.55
CA LYS A 1 -38.77 45.80 9.78
C LYS A 1 -37.99 44.53 10.11
N GLU A 2 -38.51 43.67 11.01
CA GLU A 2 -37.86 42.41 11.41
C GLU A 2 -37.69 41.39 10.27
N ALA A 3 -38.69 41.24 9.39
CA ALA A 3 -38.60 40.30 8.26
C ALA A 3 -37.47 40.64 7.26
N GLY A 4 -37.14 41.93 7.08
CA GLY A 4 -36.04 42.38 6.23
C GLY A 4 -34.68 42.11 6.85
N PHE A 5 -34.57 42.29 8.18
CA PHE A 5 -33.39 41.95 8.95
C PHE A 5 -33.10 40.44 8.90
N PHE A 6 -34.10 39.59 9.20
CA PHE A 6 -33.93 38.13 9.13
C PHE A 6 -33.60 37.63 7.72
N LYS A 7 -34.15 38.26 6.67
CA LYS A 7 -33.78 37.93 5.29
C LYS A 7 -32.30 38.24 4.98
N GLY A 8 -31.78 39.34 5.54
CA GLY A 8 -30.36 39.70 5.45
C GLY A 8 -29.46 38.71 6.20
N GLU A 9 -29.82 38.37 7.43
CA GLU A 9 -29.09 37.38 8.25
C GLU A 9 -29.05 36.00 7.59
N ILE A 10 -30.17 35.52 7.04
CA ILE A 10 -30.24 34.25 6.30
C ILE A 10 -29.36 34.28 5.05
N ALA A 11 -29.33 35.40 4.33
CA ALA A 11 -28.46 35.55 3.16
C ALA A 11 -26.97 35.54 3.55
N GLY A 12 -26.61 36.23 4.64
CA GLY A 12 -25.26 36.22 5.20
C GLY A 12 -24.82 34.83 5.65
N ALA A 13 -25.67 34.10 6.37
CA ALA A 13 -25.41 32.74 6.81
C ALA A 13 -25.21 31.77 5.63
N LYS A 14 -26.03 31.87 4.58
CA LYS A 14 -25.88 31.05 3.35
C LYS A 14 -24.59 31.37 2.60
N ALA A 15 -24.21 32.64 2.49
CA ALA A 15 -22.95 33.03 1.87
C ALA A 15 -21.75 32.49 2.66
N TYR A 16 -21.81 32.55 3.99
CA TYR A 16 -20.80 32.00 4.88
C TYR A 16 -20.72 30.46 4.78
N GLN A 17 -21.86 29.76 4.75
CA GLN A 17 -21.93 28.31 4.54
C GLN A 17 -21.33 27.89 3.20
N SER A 18 -21.59 28.65 2.12
CA SER A 18 -21.00 28.40 0.81
C SER A 18 -19.48 28.56 0.83
N LYS A 19 -18.99 29.63 1.47
CA LYS A 19 -17.55 29.88 1.64
C LYS A 19 -16.86 28.77 2.45
N LEU A 20 -17.48 28.34 3.56
CA LEU A 20 -17.01 27.20 4.34
C LEU A 20 -16.97 25.92 3.52
N SER A 21 -18.01 25.65 2.72
CA SER A 21 -18.06 24.46 1.87
C SER A 21 -16.94 24.46 0.82
N GLN A 22 -16.63 25.61 0.22
CA GLN A 22 -15.51 25.77 -0.71
C GLN A 22 -14.15 25.59 -0.03
N GLN A 23 -13.99 26.13 1.18
CA GLN A 23 -12.78 25.96 1.98
C GLN A 23 -12.57 24.49 2.38
N ILE A 24 -13.62 23.79 2.82
CA ILE A 24 -13.58 22.35 3.12
C ILE A 24 -13.19 21.56 1.87
N ALA A 25 -13.77 21.86 0.71
CA ALA A 25 -13.42 21.19 -0.54
C ALA A 25 -11.94 21.42 -0.92
N SER A 26 -11.44 22.64 -0.78
CA SER A 26 -10.04 22.97 -1.04
C SER A 26 -9.07 22.31 -0.05
N LEU A 27 -9.40 22.30 1.24
CA LEU A 27 -8.60 21.61 2.27
C LEU A 27 -8.62 20.09 2.07
N THR A 28 -9.76 19.52 1.70
CA THR A 28 -9.87 18.09 1.33
C THR A 28 -9.01 17.78 0.12
N GLN A 29 -9.02 18.63 -0.91
CA GLN A 29 -8.14 18.47 -2.07
C GLN A 29 -6.66 18.60 -1.70
N LYS A 30 -6.27 19.56 -0.85
CA LYS A 30 -4.89 19.69 -0.36
C LYS A 30 -4.47 18.49 0.48
N GLN A 31 -5.34 17.97 1.34
CA GLN A 31 -5.10 16.77 2.12
C GLN A 31 -4.93 15.55 1.21
N GLN A 32 -5.79 15.39 0.20
CA GLN A 32 -5.64 14.34 -0.81
C GLN A 32 -4.40 14.54 -1.67
N GLN A 33 -4.00 15.78 -1.94
CA GLN A 33 -2.77 16.10 -2.66
C GLN A 33 -1.54 15.81 -1.80
N ILE A 34 -1.58 16.01 -0.48
CA ILE A 34 -0.49 15.64 0.43
C ILE A 34 -0.44 14.13 0.62
N ILE A 35 -1.59 13.46 0.78
CA ILE A 35 -1.65 11.99 0.79
C ILE A 35 -1.12 11.48 -0.55
N GLY A 36 -1.50 12.09 -1.66
CA GLY A 36 -1.05 11.79 -3.02
C GLY A 36 0.42 12.14 -3.26
N GLN A 37 0.96 13.20 -2.66
CA GLN A 37 2.36 13.63 -2.76
C GLN A 37 3.26 12.83 -1.83
N ARG A 38 2.75 12.37 -0.69
CA ARG A 38 3.40 11.34 0.11
C ARG A 38 3.34 10.03 -0.66
N GLN A 39 2.20 9.64 -1.21
CA GLN A 39 2.04 8.47 -2.08
C GLN A 39 2.88 8.51 -3.36
N ALA A 40 3.16 9.69 -3.90
CA ALA A 40 3.99 9.90 -5.08
C ALA A 40 5.47 10.07 -4.72
N GLY A 41 5.77 10.79 -3.63
CA GLY A 41 7.11 10.89 -3.03
C GLY A 41 7.54 9.62 -2.30
N LEU A 42 6.64 8.65 -2.20
CA LEU A 42 6.88 7.32 -1.67
C LEU A 42 7.75 6.48 -2.60
N ASN A 43 7.84 6.80 -3.91
CA ASN A 43 8.31 5.84 -4.91
C ASN A 43 7.77 4.43 -4.56
N LEU A 44 6.46 4.29 -4.25
CA LEU A 44 5.90 2.97 -3.93
C LEU A 44 6.16 2.13 -5.16
N PRO A 45 7.14 1.23 -5.11
CA PRO A 45 7.60 0.64 -6.34
C PRO A 45 6.53 -0.31 -6.83
N SER A 46 6.34 -0.44 -8.13
CA SER A 46 5.46 -1.48 -8.68
C SER A 46 5.97 -2.90 -8.37
N SER A 47 7.20 -3.04 -7.86
CA SER A 47 7.75 -4.29 -7.30
C SER A 47 8.70 -3.99 -6.14
N LEU A 48 9.16 -4.95 -5.34
CA LEU A 48 9.89 -4.70 -4.07
C LEU A 48 11.24 -3.92 -4.12
N GLY A 49 11.73 -3.44 -5.27
CA GLY A 49 13.09 -2.88 -5.36
C GLY A 49 13.24 -1.50 -6.00
N ASP A 50 12.22 -0.64 -6.01
CA ASP A 50 12.31 0.73 -6.57
C ASP A 50 11.90 1.81 -5.56
N GLY A 51 12.47 1.78 -4.36
CA GLY A 51 12.18 2.76 -3.33
C GLY A 51 12.86 2.41 -2.01
N PRO A 52 12.92 3.32 -1.02
CA PRO A 52 13.59 3.10 0.26
C PRO A 52 12.87 2.10 1.18
N LEU A 53 11.88 1.35 0.67
CA LEU A 53 11.05 0.43 1.43
C LEU A 53 11.72 -0.94 1.50
N TYR A 54 12.32 -1.22 2.65
CA TYR A 54 12.84 -2.54 3.00
C TYR A 54 11.83 -3.25 3.88
N CYS A 55 11.45 -4.46 3.50
CA CYS A 55 10.68 -5.34 4.37
C CYS A 55 11.56 -5.75 5.54
N THR A 56 11.37 -5.06 6.66
CA THR A 56 12.18 -5.27 7.84
C THR A 56 11.31 -5.92 8.90
N ASP A 57 11.58 -7.19 9.22
CA ASP A 57 11.00 -7.82 10.40
C ASP A 57 11.76 -7.35 11.64
N ASP A 58 11.28 -6.23 12.18
CA ASP A 58 11.85 -5.61 13.39
C ASP A 58 11.24 -6.15 14.68
N ARG A 59 10.33 -7.14 14.61
CA ARG A 59 9.63 -7.64 15.80
C ARG A 59 10.58 -8.24 16.82
N GLY A 60 11.71 -8.76 16.36
CA GLY A 60 12.77 -9.33 17.19
C GLY A 60 13.74 -8.30 17.80
N ARG A 61 13.83 -7.09 17.23
CA ARG A 61 14.83 -6.08 17.62
C ARG A 61 14.41 -5.37 18.91
N ASP A 62 15.32 -5.29 19.87
CA ASP A 62 15.11 -4.52 21.11
C ASP A 62 15.53 -3.07 20.90
N PRO A 63 14.60 -2.10 20.92
CA PRO A 63 14.93 -0.70 20.72
C PRO A 63 15.59 -0.04 21.95
N GLY A 64 15.72 -0.75 23.07
CA GLY A 64 16.35 -0.26 24.30
C GLY A 64 15.43 0.62 25.16
N PHE A 65 14.12 0.55 24.95
CA PHE A 65 13.12 1.25 25.77
C PHE A 65 11.80 0.47 25.83
N SER A 66 11.04 0.71 26.90
CA SER A 66 9.69 0.15 27.10
C SER A 66 8.82 1.19 27.85
N PRO A 67 7.50 1.29 27.56
CA PRO A 67 6.80 0.56 26.53
C PRO A 67 7.19 1.04 25.13
N ALA A 68 7.22 0.11 24.18
CA ALA A 68 7.51 0.35 22.78
C ALA A 68 6.36 -0.11 21.88
N PHE A 69 6.04 0.68 20.85
CA PHE A 69 4.96 0.41 19.91
C PHE A 69 5.47 0.45 18.48
N ALA A 70 5.10 -0.52 17.64
CA ALA A 70 5.44 -0.48 16.23
C ALA A 70 4.24 -0.90 15.39
N PHE A 71 4.04 -0.25 14.25
CA PHE A 71 2.95 -0.56 13.34
C PHE A 71 3.49 -1.30 12.14
N PHE A 72 3.01 -2.52 11.95
CA PHE A 72 3.43 -3.43 10.89
C PHE A 72 2.32 -3.56 9.86
N THR A 73 2.68 -3.46 8.59
CA THR A 73 1.73 -3.55 7.46
C THR A 73 1.71 -4.96 6.90
N TYR A 74 0.55 -5.40 6.42
CA TYR A 74 0.41 -6.63 5.64
C TYR A 74 0.61 -6.38 4.14
N GLY A 75 1.70 -6.94 3.59
CA GLY A 75 2.06 -6.88 2.16
C GLY A 75 2.55 -5.52 1.65
N ILE A 76 3.22 -5.55 0.50
CA ILE A 76 3.55 -4.43 -0.42
C ILE A 76 3.90 -5.01 -1.81
N PRO A 77 3.70 -4.27 -2.92
CA PRO A 77 3.21 -2.89 -3.02
C PRO A 77 1.71 -2.77 -3.33
N HIS A 78 1.27 -2.84 -4.58
CA HIS A 78 -0.04 -2.34 -5.00
C HIS A 78 -1.21 -3.31 -4.81
N ARG A 79 -0.97 -4.62 -4.70
CA ARG A 79 -1.99 -5.63 -4.37
C ARG A 79 -3.09 -5.80 -5.41
N VAL A 80 -2.76 -5.60 -6.68
CA VAL A 80 -3.72 -5.68 -7.80
C VAL A 80 -3.21 -6.71 -8.79
N GLY A 81 -4.04 -7.71 -9.07
CA GLY A 81 -3.68 -8.81 -9.97
C GLY A 81 -2.97 -9.94 -9.23
N MET A 82 -1.91 -10.49 -9.82
CA MET A 82 -1.26 -11.69 -9.30
C MET A 82 -0.27 -11.37 -8.17
N ASN A 83 -0.45 -12.00 -7.01
CA ASN A 83 0.51 -12.00 -5.92
C ASN A 83 1.60 -13.05 -6.18
N GLN A 84 2.88 -12.67 -6.27
CA GLN A 84 3.96 -13.61 -6.59
C GLN A 84 4.19 -14.63 -5.47
N TYR A 85 4.34 -14.17 -4.22
CA TYR A 85 4.43 -15.09 -3.08
C TYR A 85 3.13 -15.85 -2.84
N GLY A 86 1.98 -15.26 -3.20
CA GLY A 86 0.70 -15.96 -3.20
C GLY A 86 0.66 -17.10 -4.23
N ALA A 87 1.16 -16.86 -5.45
CA ALA A 87 1.31 -17.89 -6.48
C ALA A 87 2.28 -19.00 -6.04
N LEU A 88 3.36 -18.67 -5.33
CA LEU A 88 4.24 -19.65 -4.69
C LEU A 88 3.47 -20.53 -3.70
N GLY A 89 2.74 -19.93 -2.75
CA GLY A 89 1.96 -20.68 -1.76
C GLY A 89 0.88 -21.55 -2.40
N ARG A 90 0.19 -21.02 -3.41
CA ARG A 90 -0.83 -21.76 -4.18
C ARG A 90 -0.22 -22.94 -4.94
N ALA A 91 0.92 -22.74 -5.59
CA ALA A 91 1.63 -23.82 -6.27
C ALA A 91 2.10 -24.91 -5.28
N LYS A 92 2.61 -24.52 -4.11
CA LYS A 92 2.94 -25.44 -3.01
C LYS A 92 1.73 -26.21 -2.49
N SER A 93 0.53 -25.62 -2.57
CA SER A 93 -0.74 -26.29 -2.27
C SER A 93 -1.25 -27.22 -3.38
N GLY A 94 -0.49 -27.39 -4.48
CA GLY A 94 -0.83 -28.29 -5.58
C GLY A 94 -1.65 -27.65 -6.70
N GLN A 95 -1.87 -26.33 -6.68
CA GLN A 95 -2.57 -25.64 -7.78
C GLN A 95 -1.68 -25.53 -9.01
N ASN A 96 -2.24 -25.79 -10.19
CA ASN A 96 -1.56 -25.53 -11.46
C ASN A 96 -1.63 -24.03 -11.84
N HIS A 97 -0.88 -23.63 -12.87
CA HIS A 97 -0.80 -22.23 -13.31
C HIS A 97 -2.14 -21.63 -13.75
N GLU A 98 -3.04 -22.42 -14.34
CA GLU A 98 -4.37 -21.92 -14.73
C GLU A 98 -5.23 -21.63 -13.50
N GLN A 99 -5.24 -22.54 -12.52
CA GLN A 99 -5.95 -22.35 -11.26
C GLN A 99 -5.42 -21.13 -10.50
N ILE A 100 -4.09 -20.94 -10.49
CA ILE A 100 -3.44 -19.76 -9.92
C ILE A 100 -3.94 -18.49 -10.62
N LEU A 101 -3.91 -18.44 -11.95
CA LEU A 101 -4.35 -17.26 -12.71
C LEU A 101 -5.85 -16.98 -12.53
N GLN A 102 -6.70 -18.02 -12.49
CA GLN A 102 -8.14 -17.90 -12.21
C GLN A 102 -8.44 -17.46 -10.78
N ALA A 103 -7.53 -17.69 -9.84
CA ALA A 103 -7.67 -17.17 -8.49
C ALA A 103 -7.55 -15.63 -8.48
N TYR A 104 -6.57 -15.08 -9.21
CA TYR A 104 -6.21 -13.65 -9.21
C TYR A 104 -6.95 -12.80 -10.26
N PHE A 105 -7.34 -13.40 -11.38
CA PHE A 105 -7.98 -12.70 -12.49
C PHE A 105 -9.37 -13.27 -12.80
N SER A 106 -10.23 -12.42 -13.34
CA SER A 106 -11.59 -12.77 -13.79
C SER A 106 -11.79 -12.46 -15.27
N ASN A 107 -12.89 -12.94 -15.85
CA ASN A 107 -13.36 -12.51 -17.18
C ASN A 107 -12.29 -12.55 -18.29
N PHE A 108 -11.48 -13.61 -18.31
CA PHE A 108 -10.47 -13.81 -19.34
C PHE A 108 -10.58 -15.23 -19.94
N SER A 109 -10.09 -15.38 -21.16
CA SER A 109 -9.80 -16.65 -21.81
C SER A 109 -8.31 -16.75 -22.10
N PHE A 110 -7.82 -17.96 -22.34
CA PHE A 110 -6.49 -18.14 -22.90
C PHE A 110 -6.55 -18.15 -24.41
N GLU A 111 -5.68 -17.36 -25.04
CA GLU A 111 -5.42 -17.42 -26.49
C GLU A 111 -3.93 -17.49 -26.76
N THR A 112 -3.57 -18.01 -27.93
CA THR A 112 -2.18 -17.95 -28.42
C THR A 112 -1.96 -16.61 -29.11
N ARG A 113 -1.05 -15.80 -28.57
CA ARG A 113 -0.64 -14.51 -29.15
C ARG A 113 0.88 -14.44 -29.23
N SER A 114 1.36 -13.85 -30.31
CA SER A 114 2.77 -13.54 -30.54
C SER A 114 2.88 -12.15 -31.13
N ALA A 115 3.94 -11.45 -30.79
CA ALA A 115 4.28 -10.16 -31.37
C ALA A 115 5.79 -9.95 -31.30
N ASP A 116 6.29 -9.03 -32.13
CA ASP A 116 7.56 -8.37 -31.86
C ASP A 116 7.27 -7.10 -31.06
N ILE A 117 8.07 -6.84 -30.03
CA ILE A 117 7.94 -5.66 -29.17
C ILE A 117 9.23 -4.86 -29.17
N ASP A 118 9.13 -3.55 -28.97
CA ASP A 118 10.28 -2.68 -28.78
C ASP A 118 10.62 -2.58 -27.29
N VAL A 119 11.84 -2.96 -26.91
CA VAL A 119 12.29 -2.96 -25.52
C VAL A 119 13.31 -1.83 -25.33
N GLN A 120 13.02 -0.91 -24.41
CA GLN A 120 13.89 0.25 -24.18
C GLN A 120 15.32 -0.19 -23.80
N GLY A 121 16.31 0.28 -24.56
CA GLY A 121 17.71 -0.07 -24.37
C GLY A 121 18.16 -1.41 -24.99
N TYR A 122 17.23 -2.21 -25.53
CA TYR A 122 17.55 -3.52 -26.12
C TYR A 122 17.04 -3.71 -27.55
N GLY A 123 16.20 -2.79 -28.05
CA GLY A 123 15.70 -2.82 -29.42
C GLY A 123 14.48 -3.72 -29.62
N ARG A 124 14.13 -3.94 -30.89
CA ARG A 124 12.98 -4.75 -31.29
C ARG A 124 13.31 -6.24 -31.22
N MET A 125 12.43 -7.05 -30.62
CA MET A 125 12.63 -8.49 -30.51
C MET A 125 11.31 -9.28 -30.42
N PRO A 126 11.32 -10.59 -30.69
CA PRO A 126 10.18 -11.45 -30.43
C PRO A 126 9.81 -11.45 -28.95
N LEU A 127 8.51 -11.45 -28.66
CA LEU A 127 7.99 -11.44 -27.29
C LEU A 127 8.52 -12.62 -26.44
N GLU A 128 8.65 -13.80 -27.02
CA GLU A 128 9.20 -14.97 -26.29
C GLU A 128 10.67 -14.77 -25.92
N THR A 129 11.46 -14.11 -26.78
CA THR A 129 12.85 -13.73 -26.46
C THR A 129 12.89 -12.74 -25.30
N TYR A 130 11.99 -11.76 -25.28
CA TYR A 130 11.85 -10.82 -24.16
C TYR A 130 11.52 -11.55 -22.85
N LEU A 131 10.61 -12.52 -22.89
CA LEU A 131 10.21 -13.25 -21.68
C LEU A 131 11.35 -14.06 -21.06
N LEU A 132 12.29 -14.58 -21.85
CA LEU A 132 13.46 -15.30 -21.32
C LEU A 132 14.36 -14.41 -20.42
N GLY A 133 14.35 -13.09 -20.62
CA GLY A 133 15.15 -12.14 -19.84
C GLY A 133 14.43 -11.50 -18.65
N ILE A 134 13.19 -11.91 -18.35
CA ILE A 134 12.43 -11.44 -17.17
C ILE A 134 13.03 -12.03 -15.89
N TYR A 135 13.24 -11.17 -14.88
CA TYR A 135 13.96 -11.51 -13.65
C TYR A 135 13.15 -11.28 -12.37
N GLU A 136 11.83 -11.49 -12.44
CA GLU A 136 10.88 -11.16 -11.37
C GLU A 136 10.83 -12.20 -10.23
N MET A 137 10.78 -13.50 -10.55
CA MET A 137 10.67 -14.59 -9.58
C MET A 137 11.90 -15.50 -9.58
N PRO A 138 12.38 -16.01 -8.44
CA PRO A 138 13.47 -16.98 -8.38
C PRO A 138 13.21 -18.20 -9.28
N GLY A 139 14.22 -18.66 -10.02
CA GLY A 139 14.06 -19.70 -11.04
C GLY A 139 13.87 -21.12 -10.48
N ASP A 140 14.03 -21.30 -9.18
CA ASP A 140 13.86 -22.55 -8.41
C ASP A 140 12.46 -22.67 -7.77
N TRP A 141 11.60 -21.67 -7.95
CA TRP A 141 10.20 -21.76 -7.51
C TRP A 141 9.44 -22.82 -8.33
N PRO A 142 8.33 -23.36 -7.78
CA PRO A 142 7.55 -24.39 -8.46
C PRO A 142 7.12 -23.97 -9.87
N GLN A 143 7.19 -24.92 -10.83
CA GLN A 143 6.87 -24.66 -12.24
C GLN A 143 5.50 -24.01 -12.44
N ALA A 144 4.47 -24.41 -11.68
CA ALA A 144 3.15 -23.80 -11.77
C ALA A 144 3.15 -22.28 -11.46
N ALA A 145 3.96 -21.84 -10.49
CA ALA A 145 4.10 -20.41 -10.18
C ALA A 145 4.87 -19.67 -11.28
N LEU A 146 5.97 -20.26 -11.78
CA LEU A 146 6.75 -19.68 -12.87
C LEU A 146 5.94 -19.56 -14.17
N GLN A 147 5.13 -20.57 -14.49
CA GLN A 147 4.24 -20.58 -15.65
C GLN A 147 3.13 -19.52 -15.52
N ALA A 148 2.53 -19.36 -14.34
CA ALA A 148 1.56 -18.29 -14.07
C ALA A 148 2.20 -16.90 -14.26
N GLN A 149 3.42 -16.71 -13.78
CA GLN A 149 4.18 -15.47 -13.99
C GLN A 149 4.55 -15.23 -15.46
N ALA A 150 4.97 -16.26 -16.20
CA ALA A 150 5.29 -16.13 -17.62
C ALA A 150 4.06 -15.68 -18.43
N ILE A 151 2.88 -16.25 -18.17
CA ILE A 151 1.62 -15.87 -18.82
C ILE A 151 1.19 -14.46 -18.42
N SER A 152 1.28 -14.10 -17.14
CA SER A 152 0.99 -12.74 -16.66
C SER A 152 1.92 -11.72 -17.31
N ALA A 153 3.23 -12.00 -17.34
CA ALA A 153 4.23 -11.15 -17.97
C ALA A 153 3.97 -10.96 -19.48
N ARG A 154 3.65 -12.05 -20.19
CA ARG A 154 3.29 -12.01 -21.61
C ARG A 154 2.08 -11.13 -21.88
N SER A 155 1.03 -11.31 -21.09
CA SER A 155 -0.23 -10.57 -21.21
C SER A 155 -0.03 -9.09 -20.92
N TYR A 156 0.73 -8.78 -19.86
CA TYR A 156 1.10 -7.41 -19.51
C TYR A 156 1.88 -6.73 -20.63
N ALA A 157 2.95 -7.37 -21.15
CA ALA A 157 3.77 -6.81 -22.21
C ALA A 157 2.96 -6.50 -23.47
N LEU A 158 2.10 -7.43 -23.91
CA LEU A 158 1.20 -7.22 -25.05
C LEU A 158 0.21 -6.07 -24.80
N SER A 159 -0.40 -6.01 -23.61
CA SER A 159 -1.35 -4.94 -23.26
C SER A 159 -0.65 -3.58 -23.19
N TYR A 160 0.52 -3.52 -22.55
CA TYR A 160 1.30 -2.31 -22.35
C TYR A 160 1.80 -1.73 -23.67
N THR A 161 2.30 -2.59 -24.56
CA THR A 161 2.84 -2.20 -25.86
C THR A 161 1.77 -1.99 -26.93
N ASN A 162 0.48 -2.16 -26.60
CA ASN A 162 -0.61 -2.22 -27.58
C ASN A 162 -0.27 -3.20 -28.73
N ASN A 163 0.00 -4.45 -28.36
CA ASN A 163 0.40 -5.53 -29.27
C ASN A 163 1.69 -5.22 -30.07
N GLY A 164 2.68 -4.57 -29.44
CA GLY A 164 3.99 -4.28 -30.05
C GLY A 164 4.06 -2.98 -30.85
N ALA A 165 3.04 -2.13 -30.79
CA ALA A 165 3.03 -0.80 -31.41
C ALA A 165 3.82 0.26 -30.61
N ASN A 166 3.99 0.04 -29.30
CA ASN A 166 4.72 0.92 -28.38
C ASN A 166 5.91 0.21 -27.73
N SER A 167 6.84 0.98 -27.16
CA SER A 167 7.96 0.43 -26.39
C SER A 167 7.59 0.12 -24.93
N ILE A 168 8.26 -0.87 -24.35
CA ILE A 168 8.19 -1.21 -22.92
C ILE A 168 9.49 -0.85 -22.19
N CYS A 169 9.35 -0.33 -20.97
CA CYS A 169 10.50 -0.05 -20.10
C CYS A 169 11.03 -1.34 -19.44
N THR A 170 12.28 -1.32 -18.99
CA THR A 170 12.99 -2.50 -18.44
C THR A 170 13.14 -2.45 -16.92
N THR A 171 12.60 -1.41 -16.30
CA THR A 171 12.61 -1.21 -14.85
C THR A 171 11.33 -1.74 -14.22
N GLN A 172 11.29 -1.70 -12.90
CA GLN A 172 10.16 -2.13 -12.08
C GLN A 172 8.86 -1.41 -12.43
N SER A 173 8.93 -0.18 -12.96
CA SER A 173 7.78 0.56 -13.50
C SER A 173 7.01 -0.21 -14.58
N CYS A 174 7.67 -1.16 -15.25
CA CYS A 174 7.05 -2.09 -16.17
C CYS A 174 7.25 -3.52 -15.69
N GLN A 175 8.42 -4.09 -15.97
CA GLN A 175 8.84 -5.44 -15.62
C GLN A 175 10.37 -5.46 -15.54
N VAL A 176 10.93 -6.16 -14.56
CA VAL A 176 12.39 -6.26 -14.43
C VAL A 176 12.96 -7.15 -15.53
N TYR A 177 13.53 -6.52 -16.55
CA TYR A 177 14.17 -7.18 -17.68
C TYR A 177 15.68 -6.93 -17.67
N LYS A 178 16.46 -8.02 -17.66
CA LYS A 178 17.94 -7.96 -17.60
C LYS A 178 18.63 -8.35 -18.92
N GLY A 179 17.86 -8.55 -19.99
CA GLY A 179 18.41 -9.07 -21.24
C GLY A 179 18.74 -10.56 -21.18
N GLY A 180 19.06 -11.12 -22.35
CA GLY A 180 19.53 -12.50 -22.47
C GLY A 180 18.48 -13.54 -22.07
N ASN A 181 18.97 -14.67 -21.58
CA ASN A 181 18.16 -15.78 -21.09
C ASN A 181 18.56 -16.11 -19.66
N LYS A 182 17.59 -16.03 -18.74
CA LYS A 182 17.77 -16.38 -17.32
C LYS A 182 18.10 -17.86 -17.11
N GLY A 183 17.62 -18.74 -18.01
CA GLY A 183 17.84 -20.18 -17.93
C GLY A 183 17.06 -20.89 -16.82
N GLY A 184 17.34 -22.19 -16.65
CA GLY A 184 16.78 -23.04 -15.59
C GLY A 184 15.26 -23.16 -15.64
N GLY A 185 14.62 -23.26 -14.47
CA GLY A 185 13.17 -23.43 -14.37
C GLY A 185 12.36 -22.29 -15.01
N TRP A 186 12.91 -21.08 -15.08
CA TRP A 186 12.26 -19.96 -15.77
C TRP A 186 12.16 -20.19 -17.29
N GLU A 187 13.25 -20.62 -17.93
CA GLU A 187 13.25 -20.93 -19.36
C GLU A 187 12.25 -22.05 -19.70
N GLU A 188 12.20 -23.09 -18.85
CA GLU A 188 11.23 -24.18 -18.98
C GLU A 188 9.79 -23.66 -18.90
N ALA A 189 9.49 -22.76 -17.96
CA ALA A 189 8.17 -22.18 -17.79
C ALA A 189 7.75 -21.29 -18.98
N VAL A 190 8.67 -20.47 -19.50
CA VAL A 190 8.44 -19.63 -20.68
C VAL A 190 8.12 -20.51 -21.89
N LYS A 191 8.94 -21.54 -22.15
CA LYS A 191 8.76 -22.48 -23.26
C LYS A 191 7.46 -23.28 -23.14
N ALA A 192 7.15 -23.79 -21.94
CA ALA A 192 5.94 -24.58 -21.69
C ALA A 192 4.65 -23.75 -21.83
N THR A 193 4.74 -22.43 -21.76
CA THR A 193 3.59 -21.51 -21.89
C THR A 193 3.68 -20.62 -23.13
N ALA A 194 4.51 -20.98 -24.11
CA ALA A 194 4.75 -20.18 -25.30
C ALA A 194 3.44 -19.72 -25.96
N GLY A 195 3.34 -18.42 -26.20
CA GLY A 195 2.16 -17.77 -26.78
C GLY A 195 0.92 -17.70 -25.89
N LYS A 196 0.81 -18.47 -24.80
CA LYS A 196 -0.37 -18.51 -23.94
C LYS A 196 -0.55 -17.16 -23.22
N THR A 197 -1.65 -16.48 -23.54
CA THR A 197 -1.93 -15.10 -23.15
C THR A 197 -3.36 -14.99 -22.61
N MET A 198 -3.56 -14.19 -21.55
CA MET A 198 -4.89 -13.88 -21.02
C MET A 198 -5.55 -12.76 -21.84
N ILE A 199 -6.74 -13.03 -22.38
CA ILE A 199 -7.51 -12.11 -23.22
C ILE A 199 -8.86 -11.80 -22.57
N SER A 200 -9.25 -10.53 -22.52
CA SER A 200 -10.56 -10.07 -22.04
C SER A 200 -11.14 -9.10 -23.06
N GLY A 201 -12.34 -9.38 -23.57
CA GLY A 201 -12.99 -8.52 -24.57
C GLY A 201 -12.17 -8.38 -25.86
N GLY A 202 -11.48 -9.44 -26.28
CA GLY A 202 -10.63 -9.47 -27.48
C GLY A 202 -9.28 -8.76 -27.34
N GLN A 203 -8.97 -8.19 -26.17
CA GLN A 203 -7.71 -7.48 -25.90
C GLN A 203 -6.87 -8.19 -24.84
N PRO A 204 -5.53 -8.13 -24.92
CA PRO A 204 -4.65 -8.63 -23.87
C PRO A 204 -4.95 -7.99 -22.52
N VAL A 205 -5.10 -8.83 -21.50
CA VAL A 205 -5.28 -8.41 -20.11
C VAL A 205 -4.03 -7.68 -19.66
N LYS A 206 -4.20 -6.47 -19.11
CA LYS A 206 -3.13 -5.79 -18.36
C LYS A 206 -2.95 -6.50 -17.03
N ALA A 207 -2.21 -7.61 -17.06
CA ALA A 207 -2.04 -8.54 -15.95
C ALA A 207 -1.00 -8.00 -14.96
N TRP A 208 -1.42 -7.04 -14.15
CA TRP A 208 -0.59 -6.54 -13.04
C TRP A 208 -0.21 -7.67 -12.09
N TYR A 209 0.97 -7.56 -11.50
CA TYR A 209 1.44 -8.47 -10.47
C TYR A 209 2.34 -7.72 -9.49
N SER A 210 2.28 -8.12 -8.22
CA SER A 210 3.07 -7.57 -7.12
C SER A 210 3.73 -8.68 -6.32
N SER A 211 4.76 -8.35 -5.56
CA SER A 211 5.48 -9.37 -4.81
C SER A 211 4.65 -10.00 -3.70
N THR A 212 4.03 -9.18 -2.85
CA THR A 212 3.34 -9.67 -1.64
C THR A 212 2.14 -8.81 -1.32
N ASP A 213 0.97 -9.41 -1.22
CA ASP A 213 -0.27 -8.66 -1.10
C ASP A 213 -0.82 -8.62 0.34
N GLY A 214 -0.26 -9.42 1.23
CA GLY A 214 -0.65 -9.49 2.65
C GLY A 214 -1.91 -10.31 2.86
N GLY A 215 -2.12 -11.33 2.03
CA GLY A 215 -3.30 -12.19 2.04
C GLY A 215 -4.55 -11.58 1.42
N TYR A 216 -4.48 -10.40 0.78
CA TYR A 216 -5.62 -9.76 0.13
C TYR A 216 -5.26 -9.06 -1.17
N THR A 217 -6.02 -9.29 -2.24
CA THR A 217 -5.95 -8.48 -3.46
C THR A 217 -7.12 -7.52 -3.56
N PHE A 218 -6.92 -6.44 -4.31
CA PHE A 218 -7.91 -5.38 -4.53
C PHE A 218 -8.20 -5.20 -6.02
N ALA A 219 -9.34 -4.57 -6.32
CA ALA A 219 -9.62 -4.13 -7.67
C ALA A 219 -8.78 -2.89 -8.00
N ASN A 220 -8.50 -2.64 -9.29
CA ASN A 220 -7.67 -1.49 -9.67
C ASN A 220 -8.26 -0.15 -9.22
N ASN A 221 -9.59 -0.04 -9.15
CA ASN A 221 -10.26 1.20 -8.75
C ASN A 221 -10.23 1.45 -7.25
N ASP A 222 -9.99 0.43 -6.43
CA ASP A 222 -9.73 0.60 -4.99
C ASP A 222 -8.38 1.27 -4.74
N VAL A 223 -7.41 1.00 -5.62
CA VAL A 223 -6.01 1.39 -5.43
C VAL A 223 -5.66 2.65 -6.22
N TRP A 224 -6.09 2.73 -7.49
CA TRP A 224 -5.73 3.81 -8.42
C TRP A 224 -6.94 4.62 -8.91
N GLY A 225 -8.15 4.31 -8.44
CA GLY A 225 -9.38 4.97 -8.91
C GLY A 225 -9.77 4.61 -10.35
N GLY A 226 -10.70 5.38 -10.91
CA GLY A 226 -11.24 5.17 -12.26
C GLY A 226 -12.18 3.97 -12.37
N SER A 227 -12.45 3.55 -13.61
CA SER A 227 -13.32 2.40 -13.86
C SER A 227 -12.63 1.07 -13.51
N GLN A 228 -13.38 0.18 -12.85
CA GLN A 228 -12.92 -1.17 -12.58
C GLN A 228 -12.65 -1.92 -13.88
N ARG A 229 -11.49 -2.57 -13.97
CA ARG A 229 -11.17 -3.49 -15.06
C ARG A 229 -11.88 -4.83 -14.81
N PRO A 230 -12.55 -5.42 -15.82
CA PRO A 230 -13.32 -6.66 -15.67
C PRO A 230 -12.52 -7.85 -15.12
N TRP A 231 -11.20 -7.83 -15.30
CA TRP A 231 -10.30 -8.89 -14.87
C TRP A 231 -9.70 -8.71 -13.48
N THR A 232 -9.91 -7.57 -12.82
CA THR A 232 -9.39 -7.35 -11.46
C THR A 232 -10.37 -7.84 -10.41
N LYS A 233 -9.84 -8.35 -9.30
CA LYS A 233 -10.62 -9.09 -8.30
C LYS A 233 -10.21 -8.70 -6.89
N ARG A 234 -11.20 -8.64 -6.00
CA ARG A 234 -10.98 -8.63 -4.55
C ARG A 234 -10.98 -10.08 -4.07
N ILE A 235 -9.90 -10.52 -3.43
CA ILE A 235 -9.82 -11.87 -2.88
C ILE A 235 -9.22 -11.83 -1.48
N GLN A 236 -9.69 -12.74 -0.62
CA GLN A 236 -8.96 -13.17 0.56
C GLN A 236 -8.07 -14.35 0.13
N ASP A 237 -6.77 -14.08 -0.09
CA ASP A 237 -5.78 -14.97 -0.67
C ASP A 237 -5.23 -15.96 0.36
N THR A 238 -6.12 -16.81 0.88
CA THR A 238 -5.86 -17.72 1.99
C THR A 238 -6.36 -19.13 1.67
N SER A 239 -5.86 -20.14 2.38
CA SER A 239 -6.31 -21.53 2.24
C SER A 239 -7.74 -21.77 2.75
N SER A 240 -8.23 -20.92 3.64
CA SER A 240 -9.59 -20.91 4.19
C SER A 240 -9.87 -19.56 4.83
N ASN A 241 -11.15 -19.22 5.02
CA ASN A 241 -11.55 -17.95 5.63
C ASN A 241 -10.77 -17.62 6.92
N VAL A 242 -10.44 -16.34 7.11
CA VAL A 242 -9.74 -15.85 8.31
C VAL A 242 -10.55 -14.78 9.02
N ASN A 243 -10.51 -14.78 10.35
CA ASN A 243 -11.22 -13.85 11.24
C ASN A 243 -10.31 -13.26 12.33
N SER A 244 -9.00 -13.54 12.27
CA SER A 244 -8.00 -12.97 13.18
C SER A 244 -6.65 -12.82 12.48
N PHE A 245 -5.77 -11.99 13.04
CA PHE A 245 -4.39 -11.85 12.55
C PHE A 245 -3.61 -13.16 12.65
N GLY A 246 -3.86 -13.97 13.69
CA GLY A 246 -3.23 -15.29 13.83
C GLY A 246 -3.61 -16.22 12.68
N GLU A 247 -4.90 -16.32 12.37
CA GLU A 247 -5.37 -17.12 11.23
C GLU A 247 -4.85 -16.60 9.89
N LEU A 248 -4.75 -15.28 9.72
CA LEU A 248 -4.15 -14.68 8.53
C LEU A 248 -2.68 -15.07 8.37
N ASN A 249 -1.89 -14.98 9.45
CA ASN A 249 -0.48 -15.39 9.48
C ASN A 249 -0.29 -16.88 9.18
N GLU A 250 -1.26 -17.72 9.55
CA GLU A 250 -1.20 -19.16 9.33
C GLU A 250 -1.69 -19.59 7.94
N ARG A 251 -2.66 -18.88 7.36
CA ARG A 251 -3.43 -19.37 6.19
C ARG A 251 -3.21 -18.59 4.91
N ALA A 252 -2.61 -17.40 4.96
CA ALA A 252 -2.30 -16.66 3.75
C ALA A 252 -1.31 -17.43 2.86
N TYR A 253 -1.55 -17.42 1.55
CA TYR A 253 -0.65 -18.10 0.61
C TYR A 253 0.72 -17.40 0.52
N ASP A 254 0.79 -16.10 0.79
CA ASP A 254 2.02 -15.31 0.77
C ASP A 254 2.68 -15.14 2.14
N LYS A 255 2.25 -15.89 3.17
CA LYS A 255 2.79 -15.80 4.54
C LYS A 255 4.30 -16.01 4.68
N GLU A 256 4.91 -16.72 3.73
CA GLU A 256 6.36 -16.95 3.69
C GLU A 256 7.15 -15.74 3.16
N SER A 257 6.47 -14.72 2.63
CA SER A 257 7.15 -13.52 2.17
C SER A 257 7.78 -12.77 3.35
N PRO A 258 9.03 -12.29 3.22
CA PRO A 258 9.63 -11.38 4.22
C PRO A 258 8.86 -10.07 4.35
N CYS A 259 8.03 -9.74 3.36
CA CYS A 259 7.19 -8.55 3.31
C CYS A 259 5.76 -8.79 3.79
N PHE A 260 5.42 -10.03 4.14
CA PHE A 260 4.06 -10.40 4.47
C PHE A 260 3.52 -9.60 5.65
N TYR A 261 4.29 -9.49 6.72
CA TYR A 261 3.99 -8.68 7.89
C TYR A 261 5.25 -7.97 8.34
N SER A 262 5.41 -6.71 7.94
CA SER A 262 6.67 -5.97 8.09
C SER A 262 6.44 -4.51 8.48
N ALA A 263 7.35 -4.00 9.31
CA ALA A 263 7.44 -2.58 9.58
C ALA A 263 8.00 -1.89 8.33
N GLN A 264 7.54 -0.67 8.06
CA GLN A 264 7.96 0.10 6.89
C GLN A 264 8.72 1.32 7.37
N GLY A 265 9.99 1.40 6.96
CA GLY A 265 10.91 2.43 7.43
C GLY A 265 11.58 2.07 8.77
N TRP A 266 12.60 2.85 9.11
CA TRP A 266 13.42 2.71 10.31
C TRP A 266 14.11 4.04 10.62
N ARG A 267 14.63 4.18 11.84
CA ARG A 267 15.56 5.27 12.17
C ARG A 267 16.89 4.71 12.65
N SER A 268 17.99 5.42 12.40
CA SER A 268 19.34 4.97 12.76
C SER A 268 19.55 4.74 14.25
N ASN A 269 18.78 5.44 15.07
CA ASN A 269 18.70 5.18 16.51
C ASN A 269 17.94 3.88 16.79
N TYR A 270 18.07 3.34 18.01
CA TYR A 270 17.24 2.22 18.49
C TYR A 270 17.32 0.96 17.61
N THR A 271 18.54 0.56 17.23
CA THR A 271 18.84 -0.67 16.47
C THR A 271 18.25 -0.71 15.05
N ASN A 272 18.21 0.43 14.37
CA ASN A 272 17.66 0.53 13.01
C ASN A 272 16.20 0.05 12.95
N SER A 273 15.34 0.55 13.82
CA SER A 273 13.98 0.02 13.98
C SER A 273 12.85 1.04 13.80
N ALA A 274 11.65 0.51 13.59
CA ALA A 274 10.40 1.27 13.53
C ALA A 274 9.71 1.48 14.90
N TRP A 275 10.29 0.99 16.00
CA TRP A 275 9.68 1.05 17.33
C TRP A 275 9.56 2.48 17.86
N LEU A 276 8.41 2.87 18.38
CA LEU A 276 8.12 4.19 18.94
C LEU A 276 8.06 4.14 20.46
N LYS A 277 8.66 5.13 21.12
CA LYS A 277 8.47 5.38 22.55
C LYS A 277 7.01 5.75 22.82
N SER A 278 6.58 5.55 24.06
CA SER A 278 5.29 6.02 24.56
C SER A 278 4.99 7.49 24.23
N GLY A 279 5.98 8.37 24.38
CA GLY A 279 5.85 9.80 24.06
C GLY A 279 5.77 10.10 22.56
N GLU A 280 6.53 9.38 21.73
CA GLU A 280 6.46 9.51 20.26
C GLU A 280 5.08 9.06 19.75
N ALA A 281 4.54 7.96 20.31
CA ALA A 281 3.17 7.54 20.03
C ALA A 281 2.15 8.59 20.51
N ALA A 282 2.36 9.20 21.68
CA ALA A 282 1.49 10.25 22.21
C ALA A 282 1.47 11.49 21.31
N ASP A 283 2.60 11.89 20.74
CA ASP A 283 2.69 13.03 19.84
C ASP A 283 1.89 12.83 18.53
N ILE A 284 1.95 11.63 17.95
CA ILE A 284 1.13 11.27 16.77
C ILE A 284 -0.37 11.38 17.11
N VAL A 285 -0.77 10.85 18.28
CA VAL A 285 -2.16 10.86 18.74
C VAL A 285 -2.62 12.28 19.04
N ASN A 286 -1.80 13.08 19.72
CA ASN A 286 -2.09 14.48 20.00
C ASN A 286 -2.25 15.29 18.71
N SER A 287 -1.40 15.06 17.71
CA SER A 287 -1.51 15.70 16.39
C SER A 287 -2.86 15.38 15.73
N LEU A 288 -3.26 14.10 15.78
CA LEU A 288 -4.56 13.65 15.26
C LEU A 288 -5.74 14.23 16.05
N ILE A 289 -5.64 14.38 17.37
CA ILE A 289 -6.69 15.04 18.15
C ILE A 289 -6.77 16.52 17.82
N LEU A 290 -5.62 17.18 17.67
CA LEU A 290 -5.55 18.61 17.42
C LEU A 290 -6.17 18.99 16.07
N VAL A 291 -5.83 18.27 15.00
CA VAL A 291 -6.38 18.55 13.66
C VAL A 291 -7.88 18.24 13.56
N LYS A 292 -8.40 17.30 14.36
CA LYS A 292 -9.84 17.04 14.46
C LYS A 292 -10.55 18.15 15.21
N ALA A 293 -9.92 18.72 16.24
CA ALA A 293 -10.46 19.86 16.98
C ALA A 293 -10.35 21.16 16.17
N ASP A 294 -9.30 21.31 15.37
CA ASP A 294 -9.05 22.47 14.52
C ASP A 294 -8.24 22.07 13.28
N SER A 295 -8.94 21.92 12.15
CA SER A 295 -8.33 21.58 10.87
C SER A 295 -7.36 22.64 10.35
N GLY A 296 -7.42 23.87 10.85
CA GLY A 296 -6.49 24.95 10.51
C GLY A 296 -5.05 24.68 10.96
N THR A 297 -4.85 23.74 11.88
CA THR A 297 -3.52 23.35 12.38
C THR A 297 -2.79 22.36 11.48
N ALA A 298 -3.45 21.79 10.45
CA ALA A 298 -2.92 20.67 9.67
C ALA A 298 -1.54 20.93 9.05
N ASP A 299 -1.27 22.16 8.62
CA ASP A 299 0.01 22.55 8.02
C ASP A 299 1.18 22.55 9.02
N HIS A 300 0.92 22.41 10.32
CA HIS A 300 1.98 22.38 11.33
C HIS A 300 2.32 20.97 11.81
N LEU A 301 1.62 19.94 11.34
CA LEU A 301 1.65 18.59 11.90
C LEU A 301 2.53 17.61 11.11
N TYR A 302 3.39 18.12 10.23
CA TYR A 302 4.40 17.30 9.56
C TYR A 302 5.49 16.85 10.56
N GLN A 303 6.34 15.92 10.11
CA GLN A 303 7.44 15.36 10.88
C GLN A 303 8.40 16.47 11.35
N THR A 304 8.83 16.44 12.61
CA THR A 304 9.75 17.44 13.17
C THR A 304 11.20 17.26 12.71
N ASP A 305 11.55 16.06 12.23
CA ASP A 305 12.89 15.69 11.80
C ASP A 305 13.11 15.90 10.29
N LYS A 306 12.15 16.52 9.59
CA LYS A 306 12.28 16.91 8.19
C LYS A 306 11.86 18.37 7.96
N PRO A 307 12.39 19.03 6.92
CA PRO A 307 11.89 20.33 6.50
C PRO A 307 10.40 20.27 6.17
N HIS A 308 9.69 21.36 6.43
CA HIS A 308 8.31 21.51 6.02
C HIS A 308 8.18 21.45 4.49
N PRO A 309 7.27 20.63 3.93
CA PRO A 309 7.20 20.40 2.48
C PRO A 309 6.91 21.66 1.65
N PHE A 310 6.23 22.65 2.24
CA PHE A 310 5.89 23.92 1.61
C PHE A 310 6.58 25.16 2.24
N GLY A 311 7.65 24.96 3.02
CA GLY A 311 8.40 26.09 3.62
C GLY A 311 7.72 26.78 4.81
N GLY A 312 6.77 26.11 5.49
CA GLY A 312 6.16 26.55 6.75
C GLY A 312 6.91 26.04 7.99
N GLU A 313 6.25 26.13 9.15
CA GLU A 313 6.78 25.69 10.44
C GLU A 313 6.16 24.35 10.86
N ASN A 314 7.00 23.38 11.21
CA ASN A 314 6.56 22.14 11.85
C ASN A 314 6.53 22.34 13.37
N TRP A 315 5.36 22.19 13.99
CA TRP A 315 5.25 22.31 15.44
C TRP A 315 5.87 21.10 16.15
N ASN A 316 6.66 21.39 17.18
CA ASN A 316 7.18 20.35 18.07
C ASN A 316 6.09 19.83 19.03
N GLU A 317 6.41 18.77 19.77
CA GLU A 317 5.46 18.10 20.68
C GLU A 317 4.88 19.07 21.73
N ASP A 318 5.72 19.93 22.31
CA ASP A 318 5.30 20.89 23.34
C ASP A 318 4.32 21.93 22.80
N ARG A 319 4.55 22.42 21.58
CA ARG A 319 3.65 23.36 20.90
C ARG A 319 2.30 22.71 20.62
N ILE A 320 2.27 21.46 20.16
CA ILE A 320 1.02 20.70 19.96
C ILE A 320 0.26 20.53 21.29
N LYS A 321 0.96 20.15 22.37
CA LYS A 321 0.35 20.02 23.70
C LYS A 321 -0.20 21.36 24.20
N GLN A 322 0.48 22.47 23.94
CA GLN A 322 0.00 23.80 24.28
C GLN A 322 -1.29 24.15 23.52
N GLU A 323 -1.32 23.90 22.21
CA GLU A 323 -2.50 24.18 21.38
C GLU A 323 -3.72 23.32 21.76
N LEU A 324 -3.51 22.08 22.20
CA LEU A 324 -4.57 21.26 22.80
C LEU A 324 -5.11 21.86 24.11
N ARG A 325 -4.21 22.29 25.01
CA ARG A 325 -4.62 22.93 26.28
C ARG A 325 -5.37 24.24 26.06
N ASN A 326 -4.96 25.05 25.08
CA ASN A 326 -5.68 26.27 24.68
C ASN A 326 -7.13 25.98 24.23
N ARG A 327 -7.40 24.75 23.79
CA ARG A 327 -8.73 24.26 23.39
C ARG A 327 -9.42 23.45 24.49
N SER A 328 -8.93 23.51 25.73
CA SER A 328 -9.43 22.73 26.87
C SER A 328 -9.40 21.21 26.64
N ILE A 329 -8.47 20.73 25.81
CA ILE A 329 -8.23 19.31 25.58
C ILE A 329 -6.98 18.89 26.35
N THR A 330 -7.09 17.88 27.19
CA THR A 330 -5.95 17.31 27.91
C THR A 330 -5.08 16.51 26.93
N PRO A 331 -3.81 16.90 26.71
CA PRO A 331 -2.93 16.15 25.84
C PRO A 331 -2.37 14.91 26.53
N TYR A 332 -2.09 13.86 25.75
CA TYR A 332 -1.32 12.71 26.21
C TYR A 332 0.15 13.09 26.40
N ASN A 333 0.77 12.64 27.49
CA ASN A 333 2.24 12.58 27.56
C ASN A 333 2.75 11.19 27.26
N ASN A 334 1.97 10.16 27.61
CA ASN A 334 2.36 8.76 27.46
C ASN A 334 1.17 7.91 27.01
N ILE A 335 1.41 7.06 26.01
CA ILE A 335 0.52 5.98 25.61
C ILE A 335 0.90 4.67 26.33
N ASN A 336 -0.08 4.03 26.96
CA ASN A 336 0.09 2.79 27.72
C ASN A 336 -0.29 1.56 26.89
N SER A 337 -1.30 1.69 26.03
CA SER A 337 -1.78 0.61 25.17
C SER A 337 -2.32 1.14 23.85
N VAL A 338 -2.11 0.32 22.82
CA VAL A 338 -2.71 0.48 21.49
C VAL A 338 -3.26 -0.88 21.11
N SER A 339 -4.47 -0.91 20.54
CA SER A 339 -5.06 -2.10 19.95
C SER A 339 -5.70 -1.77 18.61
N VAL A 340 -5.75 -2.76 17.73
CA VAL A 340 -6.27 -2.60 16.37
C VAL A 340 -7.46 -3.54 16.16
N GLY A 341 -8.56 -2.98 15.65
CA GLY A 341 -9.67 -3.74 15.07
C GLY A 341 -9.50 -3.83 13.55
N ALA A 342 -9.85 -4.98 12.98
CA ALA A 342 -9.78 -5.21 11.53
C ALA A 342 -11.04 -5.91 11.01
N ASP A 343 -11.40 -5.58 9.78
CA ASP A 343 -12.34 -6.34 8.97
C ASP A 343 -11.53 -7.29 8.08
N PHE A 344 -11.56 -8.57 8.44
CA PHE A 344 -10.89 -9.62 7.68
C PHE A 344 -11.65 -10.01 6.41
N GLY A 345 -12.91 -9.63 6.25
CA GLY A 345 -13.63 -9.82 4.99
C GLY A 345 -13.10 -8.91 3.88
N SER A 346 -12.74 -7.67 4.23
CA SER A 346 -12.20 -6.68 3.28
C SER A 346 -10.68 -6.51 3.35
N GLY A 347 -10.01 -7.12 4.34
CA GLY A 347 -8.57 -6.98 4.54
C GLY A 347 -8.19 -5.55 4.91
N GLN A 348 -8.89 -4.95 5.88
CA GLN A 348 -8.66 -3.56 6.27
C GLN A 348 -8.68 -3.38 7.79
N THR A 349 -7.79 -2.52 8.28
CA THR A 349 -7.83 -2.04 9.66
C THR A 349 -8.97 -1.03 9.80
N THR A 350 -9.93 -1.32 10.67
CA THR A 350 -11.14 -0.51 10.86
C THR A 350 -11.00 0.48 12.00
N THR A 351 -10.30 0.10 13.07
CA THR A 351 -10.19 0.94 14.28
C THR A 351 -8.82 0.84 14.90
N VAL A 352 -8.32 1.97 15.42
CA VAL A 352 -7.17 2.01 16.33
C VAL A 352 -7.65 2.60 17.64
N SER A 353 -7.59 1.80 18.70
CA SER A 353 -7.96 2.19 20.07
C SER A 353 -6.71 2.40 20.90
N ILE A 354 -6.68 3.50 21.63
CA ILE A 354 -5.50 4.00 22.33
C ILE A 354 -5.89 4.37 23.74
N SER A 355 -5.06 4.01 24.71
CA SER A 355 -5.20 4.42 26.10
C SER A 355 -3.88 4.93 26.66
N GLY A 356 -3.94 6.00 27.44
CA GLY A 356 -2.79 6.67 28.03
C GLY A 356 -3.17 7.52 29.23
N ASP A 357 -2.28 8.43 29.62
CA ASP A 357 -2.46 9.31 30.78
C ASP A 357 -3.57 10.36 30.63
N ALA A 358 -4.06 10.61 29.40
CA ALA A 358 -5.20 11.47 29.12
C ALA A 358 -6.51 10.72 28.80
N GLY A 359 -6.60 9.42 29.15
CA GLY A 359 -7.80 8.60 28.97
C GLY A 359 -7.71 7.62 27.81
N SER A 360 -8.86 7.29 27.21
CA SER A 360 -8.95 6.38 26.05
C SER A 360 -9.68 7.02 24.89
N GLN A 361 -9.20 6.77 23.67
CA GLN A 361 -9.83 7.22 22.43
C GLN A 361 -9.76 6.14 21.35
N SER A 362 -10.61 6.27 20.34
CA SER A 362 -10.60 5.41 19.16
C SER A 362 -10.72 6.22 17.90
N PHE A 363 -9.99 5.81 16.87
CA PHE A 363 -9.93 6.44 15.57
C PHE A 363 -10.23 5.42 14.49
N SER A 364 -10.74 5.87 13.33
CA SER A 364 -10.79 4.98 12.17
C SER A 364 -9.37 4.61 11.73
N GLY A 365 -9.19 3.39 11.21
CA GLY A 365 -7.88 2.93 10.76
C GLY A 365 -7.27 3.80 9.66
N SER A 366 -8.09 4.23 8.69
CA SER A 366 -7.63 5.11 7.61
C SER A 366 -7.18 6.48 8.12
N GLU A 367 -7.91 7.07 9.06
CA GLU A 367 -7.57 8.36 9.67
C GLU A 367 -6.28 8.25 10.48
N PHE A 368 -6.16 7.24 11.35
CA PHE A 368 -4.94 7.01 12.12
C PHE A 368 -3.74 6.82 11.20
N LYS A 369 -3.85 5.99 10.16
CA LYS A 369 -2.79 5.78 9.18
C LYS A 369 -2.32 7.09 8.54
N ASN A 370 -3.24 7.96 8.13
CA ASN A 370 -2.88 9.20 7.45
C ASN A 370 -2.05 10.12 8.34
N TYR A 371 -2.46 10.30 9.59
CA TYR A 371 -1.74 11.16 10.54
C TYR A 371 -0.51 10.49 11.15
N PHE A 372 -0.53 9.17 11.31
CA PHE A 372 0.67 8.39 11.61
C PHE A 372 1.73 8.66 10.55
N ASN A 373 1.40 8.49 9.27
CA ASN A 373 2.34 8.77 8.20
C ASN A 373 2.76 10.23 8.24
N LEU A 374 1.82 11.16 8.41
CA LEU A 374 2.12 12.59 8.49
C LEU A 374 3.21 12.93 9.51
N ARG A 375 3.15 12.29 10.70
CA ARG A 375 3.87 12.72 11.90
C ARG A 375 4.96 11.77 12.39
N ALA A 376 4.89 10.48 12.10
CA ALA A 376 5.86 9.49 12.58
C ALA A 376 7.29 9.89 12.19
N PRO A 377 8.31 9.63 13.02
CA PRO A 377 9.68 10.06 12.74
C PRO A 377 10.31 9.30 11.56
N ALA A 378 11.34 9.91 10.97
CA ALA A 378 12.15 9.38 9.89
C ALA A 378 11.31 8.96 8.66
N ASN A 379 11.50 7.74 8.17
CA ASN A 379 10.71 7.16 7.08
C ASN A 379 9.73 6.09 7.60
N ILE A 380 9.46 6.04 8.91
CA ILE A 380 8.52 5.10 9.51
C ILE A 380 7.10 5.41 9.02
N GLN A 381 6.39 4.38 8.56
CA GLN A 381 5.08 4.55 7.94
C GLN A 381 4.24 3.27 7.93
N ILE A 382 2.97 3.44 7.58
CA ILE A 382 1.99 2.40 7.32
C ILE A 382 1.56 2.56 5.86
N VAL A 383 1.81 1.53 5.03
CA VAL A 383 1.66 1.63 3.56
C VAL A 383 0.41 0.93 3.02
N GLY A 384 -0.24 0.10 3.83
CA GLY A 384 -1.37 -0.74 3.43
C GLY A 384 -2.69 -0.36 4.08
N PRO A 385 -3.80 -0.99 3.64
CA PRO A 385 -5.09 -0.87 4.32
C PRO A 385 -5.17 -1.75 5.58
N LEU A 386 -4.47 -2.88 5.60
CA LEU A 386 -4.35 -3.76 6.76
C LEU A 386 -3.00 -3.60 7.44
N TYR A 387 -3.04 -3.30 8.72
CA TYR A 387 -1.87 -3.19 9.58
C TYR A 387 -2.26 -3.57 11.01
N ASN A 388 -1.28 -4.01 11.79
CA ASN A 388 -1.46 -4.32 13.20
C ASN A 388 -0.38 -3.61 14.03
N VAL A 389 -0.61 -3.50 15.33
CA VAL A 389 0.35 -2.95 16.28
C VAL A 389 1.04 -4.07 17.05
N GLU A 390 2.34 -3.94 17.20
CA GLU A 390 3.18 -4.74 18.09
C GLU A 390 3.55 -3.91 19.32
N LYS A 391 3.60 -4.56 20.48
CA LYS A 391 3.96 -3.93 21.75
C LYS A 391 5.10 -4.70 22.42
N ARG A 392 6.04 -3.97 23.01
CA ARG A 392 7.10 -4.49 23.88
C ARG A 392 7.19 -3.73 25.19
#